data_AF-A0A3M1GGU9-F1
#
_entry.id   AF-A0A3M1GGU9-F1
#
_cell.length_a   1.000
_cell.length_b   1.000
_cell.length_c   1.000
_cell.angle_alpha   90.00
_cell.angle_beta   90.00
_cell.angle_gamma   90.00
#
_symmetry.space_group_name_H-M   'P 1'
#
loop_
_entity.id
_entity.type
_entity.pdbx_description
1 polymer ?
#
loop_
_entity_poly.entity_id
_entity_poly.type
_entity_poly.pdbx_seq_one_letter_code
_entity_poly.pdbx_strand_id
1 'polypeptide(L)'
;MRKLLLIGLISFVLQLTLPWTVGYTHAQGSGFQENLKRWQSLSPEEKEILRQRYRRFKNLTPEEREFLKRQYRRFLRLPPEKRKAIIERFKRFRKLPPEVRRKLLRRYRWWMSLTPEQRRFWRRVIRRWSRLSPSEKKHFRDRLRELLREIPER
;
A
#
# COMPACT_ATOMS: atom_id res chain seq x y z
N MET A 1 6.11 5.29 10.52
CA MET A 1 4.73 5.21 9.96
C MET A 1 4.55 5.71 8.51
N ARG A 2 5.62 6.11 7.79
CA ARG A 2 5.52 6.73 6.46
C ARG A 2 5.51 5.74 5.27
N LYS A 3 5.96 4.49 5.45
CA LYS A 3 6.32 3.58 4.35
C LYS A 3 5.16 2.93 3.57
N LEU A 4 3.92 2.95 4.08
CA LEU A 4 2.80 2.17 3.51
C LEU A 4 1.67 3.01 2.92
N LEU A 5 1.60 4.29 3.31
CA LEU A 5 0.77 5.27 2.60
C LEU A 5 1.40 5.66 1.26
N LEU A 6 2.65 5.25 1.02
CA LEU A 6 3.39 5.60 -0.18
C LEU A 6 3.08 4.73 -1.40
N ILE A 7 2.40 3.58 -1.26
CA ILE A 7 1.86 2.86 -2.43
C ILE A 7 0.78 3.71 -3.12
N GLY A 8 0.06 4.55 -2.36
CA GLY A 8 -0.83 5.57 -2.92
C GLY A 8 -0.12 6.80 -3.48
N LEU A 9 1.11 7.07 -3.05
CA LEU A 9 1.95 8.15 -3.58
C LEU A 9 2.63 7.73 -4.90
N ILE A 10 2.98 6.43 -5.01
CA ILE A 10 3.42 5.78 -6.24
C ILE A 10 2.33 5.87 -7.31
N SER A 11 1.04 5.84 -6.96
CA SER A 11 0.00 5.78 -7.99
C SER A 11 -0.32 7.11 -8.70
N PHE A 12 0.23 8.26 -8.28
CA PHE A 12 -0.14 9.54 -8.92
C PHE A 12 0.99 10.54 -9.12
N VAL A 13 2.10 10.45 -8.38
CA VAL A 13 3.33 11.14 -8.81
C VAL A 13 3.88 10.52 -10.11
N LEU A 14 3.51 9.27 -10.38
CA LEU A 14 3.89 8.52 -11.60
C LEU A 14 2.88 8.64 -12.75
N GLN A 15 1.79 9.40 -12.60
CA GLN A 15 0.95 9.77 -13.75
C GLN A 15 1.43 11.03 -14.46
N LEU A 16 2.40 11.75 -13.92
CA LEU A 16 3.00 12.94 -14.56
C LEU A 16 4.46 12.74 -15.00
N THR A 17 4.97 11.50 -14.94
CA THR A 17 6.33 11.20 -15.39
C THR A 17 6.46 9.92 -16.19
N LEU A 18 5.37 9.19 -16.49
CA LEU A 18 5.44 8.07 -17.41
C LEU A 18 4.23 8.00 -18.37
N PRO A 19 4.48 8.13 -19.69
CA PRO A 19 3.49 7.91 -20.74
C PRO A 19 3.00 6.46 -20.67
N TRP A 20 1.72 6.26 -20.97
CA TRP A 20 1.18 4.92 -21.14
C TRP A 20 1.84 4.26 -22.37
N THR A 21 2.63 3.21 -22.14
CA THR A 21 2.75 2.04 -23.05
C THR A 21 2.83 2.32 -24.55
N VAL A 22 3.84 3.07 -24.99
CA VAL A 22 4.39 2.92 -26.35
C VAL A 22 5.91 2.81 -26.20
N GLY A 23 6.47 1.74 -26.78
CA GLY A 23 7.87 1.54 -27.16
C GLY A 23 8.97 2.12 -26.26
N TYR A 24 9.77 1.24 -25.65
CA TYR A 24 11.16 1.56 -25.34
C TYR A 24 11.93 1.73 -26.66
N THR A 25 11.87 2.91 -27.26
CA THR A 25 12.76 3.33 -28.35
C THR A 25 13.05 4.83 -28.21
N HIS A 26 14.30 5.21 -28.45
CA HIS A 26 14.87 6.53 -28.20
C HIS A 26 14.04 7.69 -28.79
N ALA A 27 13.63 8.64 -27.95
CA ALA A 27 13.38 10.04 -28.33
C ALA A 27 13.36 10.93 -27.09
N GLN A 28 14.48 11.60 -26.81
CA GLN A 28 14.46 12.79 -25.96
C GLN A 28 13.62 13.87 -26.68
N GLY A 29 12.41 14.16 -26.21
CA GLY A 29 11.60 15.28 -26.74
C GLY A 29 10.08 15.17 -26.56
N SER A 30 9.49 13.97 -26.57
CA SER A 30 8.02 13.81 -26.65
C SER A 30 7.29 13.74 -25.31
N GLY A 31 7.89 13.11 -24.29
CA GLY A 31 7.22 12.89 -22.99
C GLY A 31 6.99 14.18 -22.18
N PHE A 32 7.86 15.18 -22.32
CA PHE A 32 7.67 16.47 -21.64
C PHE A 32 6.46 17.22 -22.19
N GLN A 33 6.30 17.27 -23.52
CA GLN A 33 5.18 17.93 -24.17
C GLN A 33 3.85 17.25 -23.84
N GLU A 34 3.82 15.92 -23.82
CA GLU A 34 2.62 15.16 -23.44
C GLU A 34 2.24 15.38 -21.96
N ASN A 35 3.23 15.39 -21.06
CA ASN A 35 2.99 15.71 -19.64
C ASN A 35 2.55 17.16 -19.44
N LEU A 36 3.05 18.10 -20.23
CA LEU A 36 2.65 19.50 -20.19
C LEU A 36 1.20 19.67 -20.66
N LYS A 37 0.82 19.04 -21.78
CA LYS A 37 -0.57 19.01 -22.27
C LYS A 37 -1.50 18.40 -21.23
N ARG A 38 -1.11 17.29 -20.62
CA ARG A 38 -1.86 16.65 -19.53
C ARG A 38 -1.96 17.56 -18.32
N TRP A 39 -0.91 18.26 -17.93
CA TRP A 39 -0.95 19.21 -16.82
C TRP A 39 -1.90 20.37 -17.13
N GLN A 40 -1.85 20.91 -18.35
CA GLN A 40 -2.73 22.00 -18.77
C GLN A 40 -4.20 21.59 -18.72
N SER A 41 -4.53 20.35 -19.12
CA SER A 41 -5.90 19.83 -19.13
C SER A 41 -6.49 19.49 -17.75
N LEU A 42 -5.70 19.54 -16.68
CA LEU A 42 -6.21 19.34 -15.31
C LEU A 42 -6.99 20.55 -14.80
N SER A 43 -8.06 20.27 -14.06
CA SER A 43 -8.79 21.27 -13.28
C SER A 43 -7.89 21.93 -12.21
N PRO A 44 -8.21 23.15 -11.75
CA PRO A 44 -7.51 23.80 -10.65
C PRO A 44 -7.38 22.91 -9.39
N GLU A 45 -8.43 22.16 -9.05
CA GLU A 45 -8.49 21.26 -7.91
C GLU A 45 -7.51 20.09 -8.06
N GLU A 46 -7.45 19.49 -9.26
CA GLU A 46 -6.52 18.41 -9.56
C GLU A 46 -5.06 18.88 -9.53
N LYS A 47 -4.79 20.07 -10.07
CA LYS A 47 -3.47 20.72 -10.01
C LYS A 47 -3.05 20.96 -8.56
N GLU A 48 -3.96 21.38 -7.69
CA GLU A 48 -3.67 21.61 -6.28
C GLU A 48 -3.39 20.30 -5.51
N ILE A 49 -4.19 19.25 -5.75
CA ILE A 49 -3.91 17.91 -5.21
C ILE A 49 -2.50 17.43 -5.60
N LEU A 50 -2.08 17.73 -6.83
CA LEU A 50 -0.76 17.37 -7.33
C LEU A 50 0.36 18.17 -6.67
N ARG A 51 0.18 19.49 -6.55
CA ARG A 51 1.13 20.35 -5.83
C ARG A 51 1.32 19.86 -4.39
N GLN A 52 0.24 19.50 -3.70
CA GLN A 52 0.34 18.96 -2.34
C GLN A 52 1.08 17.62 -2.28
N ARG A 53 0.83 16.71 -3.22
CA ARG A 53 1.56 15.44 -3.32
C ARG A 53 3.04 15.66 -3.61
N TYR A 54 3.36 16.60 -4.49
CA TYR A 54 4.73 16.97 -4.82
C TYR A 54 5.46 17.60 -3.62
N ARG A 55 4.81 18.52 -2.88
CA ARG A 55 5.35 19.09 -1.63
C ARG A 55 5.67 17.99 -0.62
N ARG A 56 4.75 17.04 -0.42
CA ARG A 56 4.98 15.88 0.47
C ARG A 56 6.16 15.02 0.01
N PHE A 57 6.30 14.79 -1.29
CA PHE A 57 7.42 14.06 -1.85
C PHE A 57 8.75 14.79 -1.66
N LYS A 58 8.77 16.11 -1.89
CA LYS A 58 9.93 16.97 -1.61
C LYS A 58 10.31 16.97 -0.12
N ASN A 59 9.35 16.79 0.78
CA ASN A 59 9.65 16.72 2.21
C ASN A 59 10.09 15.33 2.70
N LEU A 60 10.21 14.32 1.81
CA LEU A 60 10.77 13.02 2.16
C LEU A 60 12.29 13.10 2.28
N THR A 61 12.85 12.34 3.23
CA THR A 61 14.31 12.21 3.38
C THR A 61 14.91 11.48 2.17
N PRO A 62 16.22 11.62 1.90
CA PRO A 62 16.88 10.88 0.82
C PRO A 62 16.63 9.37 0.88
N GLU A 63 16.67 8.77 2.07
CA GLU A 63 16.46 7.34 2.30
C GLU A 63 15.01 6.93 2.00
N GLU A 64 14.04 7.77 2.37
CA GLU A 64 12.64 7.56 2.06
C GLU A 64 12.39 7.63 0.56
N ARG A 65 12.99 8.60 -0.14
CA ARG A 65 12.90 8.71 -1.60
C ARG A 65 13.53 7.50 -2.30
N GLU A 66 14.71 7.07 -1.88
CA GLU A 66 15.39 5.93 -2.49
C GLU A 66 14.65 4.62 -2.20
N PHE A 67 14.07 4.46 -1.01
CA PHE A 67 13.18 3.35 -0.72
C PHE A 67 12.01 3.30 -1.71
N LEU A 68 11.38 4.45 -2.01
CA LEU A 68 10.29 4.51 -2.98
C LEU A 68 10.73 4.20 -4.39
N LYS A 69 11.87 4.72 -4.83
CA LYS A 69 12.46 4.39 -6.13
C LYS A 69 12.69 2.88 -6.25
N ARG A 70 13.23 2.23 -5.20
CA ARG A 70 13.40 0.76 -5.18
C ARG A 70 12.07 0.00 -5.26
N GLN A 71 11.07 0.38 -4.44
CA GLN A 71 9.75 -0.27 -4.50
C GLN A 71 9.11 -0.10 -5.88
N TYR A 72 9.29 1.07 -6.48
CA TYR A 72 8.77 1.36 -7.79
C TYR A 72 9.44 0.52 -8.90
N ARG A 73 10.78 0.44 -8.91
CA ARG A 73 11.52 -0.45 -9.83
C ARG A 73 11.05 -1.90 -9.69
N ARG A 74 10.80 -2.37 -8.47
CA ARG A 74 10.25 -3.72 -8.23
C ARG A 74 8.84 -3.88 -8.80
N PHE A 75 7.98 -2.88 -8.64
CA PHE A 75 6.63 -2.89 -9.21
C PHE A 75 6.64 -2.96 -10.73
N LEU A 76 7.52 -2.20 -11.40
CA LEU A 76 7.64 -2.21 -12.86
C LEU A 76 8.11 -3.56 -13.42
N ARG A 77 8.95 -4.28 -12.67
CA ARG A 77 9.42 -5.63 -13.02
C ARG A 77 8.36 -6.72 -12.83
N LEU A 78 7.19 -6.41 -12.28
CA LEU A 78 6.11 -7.38 -12.15
C LEU A 78 5.45 -7.65 -13.52
N PRO A 79 5.03 -8.89 -13.80
CA PRO A 79 4.16 -9.19 -14.93
C PRO A 79 2.94 -8.26 -14.99
N PRO A 80 2.48 -7.88 -16.20
CA PRO A 80 1.37 -6.92 -16.37
C PRO A 80 0.09 -7.31 -15.61
N GLU A 81 -0.21 -8.60 -15.53
CA GLU A 81 -1.37 -9.14 -14.80
C GLU A 81 -1.24 -8.87 -13.29
N LYS A 82 -0.04 -9.05 -12.74
CA LYS A 82 0.24 -8.77 -11.32
C LYS A 82 0.18 -7.27 -11.04
N ARG A 83 0.67 -6.43 -11.96
CA ARG A 83 0.54 -4.96 -11.85
C ARG A 83 -0.93 -4.54 -11.85
N LYS A 84 -1.73 -5.06 -12.80
CA LYS A 84 -3.18 -4.81 -12.88
C LYS A 84 -3.90 -5.23 -11.61
N ALA A 85 -3.60 -6.42 -11.08
CA ALA A 85 -4.20 -6.90 -9.84
C ALA A 85 -3.89 -6.00 -8.63
N ILE A 86 -2.66 -5.49 -8.52
CA ILE A 86 -2.28 -4.55 -7.46
C ILE A 86 -3.05 -3.23 -7.59
N ILE A 87 -3.12 -2.68 -8.81
CA ILE A 87 -3.85 -1.44 -9.10
C ILE A 87 -5.33 -1.59 -8.74
N GLU A 88 -5.97 -2.67 -9.15
CA GLU A 88 -7.40 -2.91 -8.86
C GLU A 88 -7.67 -3.10 -7.37
N ARG A 89 -6.81 -3.84 -6.67
CA ARG A 89 -6.90 -3.95 -5.19
C ARG A 89 -6.76 -2.59 -4.52
N PHE A 90 -5.85 -1.75 -5.00
CA PHE A 90 -5.67 -0.39 -4.47
C PHE A 90 -6.87 0.51 -4.74
N LYS A 91 -7.47 0.45 -5.94
CA LYS A 91 -8.72 1.17 -6.27
C LYS A 91 -9.85 0.75 -5.33
N ARG A 92 -10.05 -0.56 -5.13
CA ARG A 92 -11.05 -1.09 -4.17
C ARG A 92 -10.79 -0.58 -2.76
N PHE A 93 -9.54 -0.63 -2.30
CA PHE A 93 -9.17 -0.12 -0.98
C PHE A 93 -9.47 1.39 -0.82
N ARG A 94 -9.24 2.21 -1.85
CA ARG A 94 -9.54 3.64 -1.79
C ARG A 94 -11.03 3.95 -1.68
N LYS A 95 -11.87 3.11 -2.28
CA LYS A 95 -13.34 3.21 -2.23
C LYS A 95 -13.94 2.76 -0.90
N LEU A 96 -13.17 2.08 -0.05
CA LEU A 96 -13.66 1.68 1.28
C LEU A 96 -13.95 2.92 2.15
N PRO A 97 -14.99 2.86 3.02
CA PRO A 97 -15.26 3.91 3.98
C PRO A 97 -14.02 4.25 4.83
N PRO A 98 -13.81 5.52 5.21
CA PRO A 98 -12.62 5.95 5.95
C PRO A 98 -12.37 5.13 7.23
N GLU A 99 -13.42 4.77 7.95
CA GLU A 99 -13.34 3.94 9.16
C GLU A 99 -12.84 2.53 8.90
N VAL A 100 -13.38 1.88 7.86
CA VAL A 100 -12.95 0.55 7.44
C VAL A 100 -11.47 0.59 7.04
N ARG A 101 -11.05 1.61 6.29
CA ARG A 101 -9.65 1.83 5.93
C ARG A 101 -8.77 2.00 7.16
N ARG A 102 -9.19 2.82 8.13
CA ARG A 102 -8.46 3.03 9.41
C ARG A 102 -8.28 1.72 10.15
N LYS A 103 -9.33 0.89 10.27
CA LYS A 103 -9.29 -0.42 10.93
C LYS A 103 -8.32 -1.38 10.25
N LEU A 104 -8.36 -1.46 8.92
CA LEU A 104 -7.44 -2.30 8.13
C LEU A 104 -5.99 -1.85 8.29
N LEU A 105 -5.74 -0.54 8.21
CA LEU A 105 -4.39 0.02 8.40
C LEU A 105 -3.87 -0.23 9.82
N ARG A 106 -4.71 -0.13 10.85
CA ARG A 106 -4.34 -0.44 12.24
C ARG A 106 -3.96 -1.92 12.39
N ARG A 107 -4.78 -2.83 11.88
CA ARG A 107 -4.49 -4.28 11.89
C ARG A 107 -3.20 -4.60 11.13
N TYR A 108 -2.99 -3.97 9.97
CA TYR A 108 -1.78 -4.14 9.20
C TYR A 108 -0.54 -3.65 9.96
N ARG A 109 -0.61 -2.46 10.59
CA ARG A 109 0.50 -1.92 11.39
C ARG A 109 0.86 -2.85 12.54
N TRP A 110 -0.13 -3.30 13.28
CA TRP A 110 0.05 -4.29 14.35
C TRP A 110 0.71 -5.56 13.82
N TRP A 111 0.23 -6.12 12.71
CA TRP A 111 0.84 -7.32 12.11
C TRP A 111 2.31 -7.12 11.73
N MET A 112 2.66 -5.94 11.21
CA MET A 112 4.03 -5.61 10.84
C MET A 112 4.95 -5.36 12.03
N SER A 113 4.42 -4.95 13.19
CA SER A 113 5.21 -4.80 14.41
C SER A 113 5.48 -6.13 15.13
N LEU A 114 4.75 -7.20 14.81
CA LEU A 114 4.96 -8.52 15.41
C LEU A 114 6.33 -9.11 15.03
N THR A 115 6.94 -9.82 15.99
CA THR A 115 8.14 -10.65 15.78
C THR A 115 7.84 -11.84 14.89
N PRO A 116 8.88 -12.50 14.31
CA PRO A 116 8.69 -13.75 13.60
C PRO A 116 7.93 -14.82 14.43
N GLU A 117 8.24 -14.95 15.72
CA GLU A 117 7.64 -15.89 16.68
C GLU A 117 6.15 -15.56 16.88
N GLN A 118 5.84 -14.29 17.17
CA GLN A 118 4.47 -13.82 17.33
C GLN A 118 3.66 -14.01 16.04
N ARG A 119 4.23 -13.75 14.86
CA ARG A 119 3.57 -14.04 13.58
C ARG A 119 3.33 -15.52 13.36
N ARG A 120 4.26 -16.40 13.79
CA ARG A 120 4.06 -17.86 13.73
C ARG A 120 2.91 -18.29 14.66
N PHE A 121 2.86 -17.74 15.87
CA PHE A 121 1.76 -17.96 16.81
C PHE A 121 0.41 -17.56 16.19
N TRP A 122 0.27 -16.32 15.73
CA TRP A 122 -0.99 -15.83 15.16
C TRP A 122 -1.40 -16.58 13.89
N ARG A 123 -0.45 -17.02 13.05
CA ARG A 123 -0.75 -17.91 11.91
C ARG A 123 -1.38 -19.23 12.36
N ARG A 124 -0.88 -19.85 13.44
CA ARG A 124 -1.48 -21.08 14.01
C ARG A 124 -2.88 -20.81 14.55
N VAL A 125 -3.07 -19.71 15.27
CA VAL A 125 -4.38 -19.30 15.81
C VAL A 125 -5.40 -19.11 14.69
N ILE A 126 -5.06 -18.35 13.64
CA ILE A 126 -5.95 -18.10 12.50
C ILE A 126 -6.30 -19.41 11.77
N ARG A 127 -5.31 -20.27 11.52
CA ARG A 127 -5.51 -21.57 10.86
C ARG A 127 -6.41 -22.50 11.67
N ARG A 128 -6.28 -22.50 13.00
CA ARG A 128 -7.16 -23.27 13.88
C ARG A 128 -8.57 -22.67 13.85
N TRP A 129 -8.70 -21.36 14.04
CA TRP A 129 -9.98 -20.64 14.04
C TRP A 129 -10.83 -20.91 12.79
N SER A 130 -10.22 -20.99 11.61
CA SER A 130 -10.95 -21.23 10.34
C SER A 130 -11.56 -22.63 10.22
N ARG A 131 -11.06 -23.61 10.99
CA ARG A 131 -11.51 -25.00 10.95
C ARG A 131 -12.56 -25.35 12.02
N LEU A 132 -12.79 -24.45 12.97
CA LEU A 132 -13.71 -24.68 14.09
C LEU A 132 -15.16 -24.35 13.70
N SER A 133 -16.08 -25.19 14.17
CA SER A 133 -17.52 -24.91 14.18
C SER A 133 -17.87 -23.70 15.08
N PRO A 134 -19.07 -23.10 14.96
CA PRO A 134 -19.47 -21.98 15.80
C PRO A 134 -19.37 -22.24 17.31
N SER A 135 -19.75 -23.43 17.78
CA SER A 135 -19.69 -23.82 19.20
C SER A 135 -18.25 -23.99 19.70
N GLU A 136 -17.37 -24.56 18.88
CA GLU A 136 -15.95 -24.71 19.21
C GLU A 136 -15.20 -23.38 19.21
N LYS A 137 -15.61 -22.43 18.36
CA LYS A 137 -15.03 -21.07 18.33
C LYS A 137 -15.23 -20.32 19.66
N LYS A 138 -16.35 -20.55 20.36
CA LYS A 138 -16.60 -19.94 21.68
C LYS A 138 -15.54 -20.40 22.69
N HIS A 139 -15.43 -21.71 22.90
CA HIS A 139 -14.43 -22.30 23.80
C HIS A 139 -13.00 -21.96 23.41
N PHE A 140 -12.70 -21.92 22.11
CA PHE A 140 -11.37 -21.54 21.63
C PHE A 140 -11.06 -20.06 21.88
N ARG A 141 -12.06 -19.17 21.81
CA ARG A 141 -11.89 -17.76 22.18
C ARG A 141 -11.57 -17.60 23.66
N ASP A 142 -12.25 -18.35 24.52
CA ASP A 142 -12.03 -18.29 25.98
C ASP A 142 -10.62 -18.78 26.33
N ARG A 143 -10.19 -19.92 25.76
CA ARG A 143 -8.81 -20.39 25.90
C ARG A 143 -7.78 -19.43 25.31
N LEU A 144 -8.06 -18.82 24.17
CA LEU A 144 -7.15 -17.84 23.56
C LEU A 144 -6.99 -16.60 24.43
N ARG A 145 -8.06 -16.15 25.11
CA ARG A 145 -7.98 -15.02 26.05
C ARG A 145 -6.99 -15.32 27.17
N GLU A 146 -7.00 -16.54 27.71
CA GLU A 146 -6.06 -16.96 28.75
C GLU A 146 -4.62 -17.03 28.22
N LEU A 147 -4.40 -17.69 27.09
CA LEU A 147 -3.08 -17.78 26.46
C LEU A 147 -2.48 -16.41 26.12
N LEU A 148 -3.30 -15.40 25.83
CA LEU A 148 -2.81 -14.04 25.55
C LEU A 148 -2.39 -13.28 26.80
N ARG A 149 -2.86 -13.65 28.00
CA ARG A 149 -2.42 -13.06 29.27
C ARG A 149 -0.99 -13.46 29.63
N GLU A 150 -0.61 -14.67 29.24
CA GLU A 150 0.71 -15.25 29.52
C GLU A 150 1.79 -14.85 28.51
N ILE A 151 1.42 -14.25 27.37
CA ILE A 151 2.41 -13.75 26.41
C ILE A 151 2.97 -12.44 26.98
N PRO A 152 4.27 -12.37 27.33
CA PRO A 152 4.84 -11.12 27.81
C PRO A 152 4.63 -10.03 26.75
N GLU A 153 3.94 -8.96 27.14
CA GLU A 153 3.98 -7.72 26.38
C GLU A 153 5.44 -7.26 26.40
N ARG A 154 5.96 -6.98 25.21
CA ARG A 154 7.34 -6.48 25.08
C ARG A 154 7.51 -5.15 25.79
#